data_AF-A0A2I4AKG0-F1
#
_entry.id   AF-A0A2I4AKG0-F1
#
_cell.length_a   1.000
_cell.length_b   1.000
_cell.length_c   1.000
_cell.angle_alpha   90.00
_cell.angle_beta   90.00
_cell.angle_gamma   90.00
#
_symmetry.space_group_name_H-M   'P 1'
#
loop_
_entity.id
_entity.type
_entity.pdbx_description
1 polymer ?
#
loop_
_entity_poly.entity_id
_entity_poly.type
_entity_poly.pdbx_seq_one_letter_code
_entity_poly.pdbx_strand_id
1 'polypeptide(L)'
;MTNKSMKTHHWKRISEVTSHTFEVGSDSFKLGNIMEAPLLKFKEDIEDICISSGKERNIEQKLKQVIAEWDSKTFTFANFKARGPLLLRGDSIAETIARMEDSLMTLGSLMSNRYNTLFKDQIQKWVQNLSNTTGIIEQLMTVQNIWISLEPVFVRGDISKE
;
A
#
# COMPACT_ATOMS: atom_id res chain seq x y z
N MET A 1 -19.89 -2.27 -21.14
CA MET A 1 -19.25 -3.38 -20.42
C MET A 1 -17.77 -3.59 -20.77
N THR A 2 -17.13 -2.72 -21.57
CA THR A 2 -15.67 -2.68 -21.82
C THR A 2 -14.85 -2.07 -20.68
N ASN A 3 -15.32 -2.22 -19.44
CA ASN A 3 -14.59 -1.72 -18.29
C ASN A 3 -13.39 -2.65 -18.06
N LYS A 4 -12.17 -2.19 -18.38
CA LYS A 4 -10.89 -2.89 -18.10
C LYS A 4 -10.68 -3.26 -16.62
N SER A 5 -11.61 -2.87 -15.76
CA SER A 5 -11.65 -3.20 -14.33
C SER A 5 -12.34 -4.55 -14.05
N MET A 6 -13.06 -5.11 -15.02
CA MET A 6 -13.70 -6.42 -14.90
C MET A 6 -12.66 -7.54 -14.94
N LYS A 7 -12.64 -8.38 -13.91
CA LYS A 7 -11.76 -9.55 -13.74
C LYS A 7 -12.60 -10.82 -13.68
N THR A 8 -11.95 -11.98 -13.73
CA THR A 8 -12.60 -13.31 -13.78
C THR A 8 -13.62 -13.53 -12.67
N HIS A 9 -13.37 -13.06 -11.44
CA HIS A 9 -14.31 -13.21 -10.33
C HIS A 9 -15.59 -12.40 -10.50
N HIS A 10 -15.54 -11.25 -11.18
CA HIS A 10 -16.73 -10.46 -11.52
C HIS A 10 -17.59 -11.17 -12.56
N TRP A 11 -16.98 -11.78 -13.57
CA TRP A 11 -17.68 -12.56 -14.58
C TRP A 11 -18.31 -13.83 -14.01
N LYS A 12 -17.65 -14.47 -13.04
CA LYS A 12 -18.24 -15.58 -12.28
C LYS A 12 -19.50 -15.13 -11.53
N ARG A 13 -19.45 -13.97 -10.87
CA ARG A 13 -20.62 -13.41 -10.15
C ARG A 13 -21.77 -13.04 -11.09
N ILE A 14 -21.47 -12.49 -12.27
CA ILE A 14 -22.49 -12.24 -13.31
C ILE A 14 -23.09 -13.56 -13.81
N SER A 15 -22.26 -14.60 -13.97
CA SER A 15 -22.73 -15.93 -14.39
C SER A 15 -23.71 -16.54 -13.37
N GLU A 16 -23.39 -16.41 -12.08
CA GLU A 16 -24.23 -16.87 -10.97
C GLU A 16 -25.60 -16.14 -10.94
N VAL A 17 -25.60 -14.81 -11.09
CA VAL A 17 -26.83 -14.00 -11.08
C VAL A 17 -27.72 -14.30 -12.29
N THR A 18 -27.13 -14.38 -13.48
CA THR A 18 -27.87 -14.61 -14.72
C THR A 18 -28.22 -16.07 -14.97
N SER A 19 -27.72 -16.99 -14.13
CA SER A 19 -27.79 -18.44 -14.34
C SER A 19 -27.30 -18.88 -15.73
N HIS A 20 -26.35 -18.11 -16.29
CA HIS A 20 -25.80 -18.32 -17.62
C HIS A 20 -24.28 -18.34 -17.52
N THR A 21 -23.65 -19.39 -18.05
CA THR A 21 -22.19 -19.56 -17.93
C THR A 21 -21.48 -18.70 -18.97
N PHE A 22 -20.69 -17.73 -18.53
CA PHE A 22 -19.83 -16.95 -19.42
C PHE A 22 -18.40 -17.50 -19.45
N GLU A 23 -17.96 -18.01 -20.60
CA GLU A 23 -16.59 -18.49 -20.81
C GLU A 23 -15.62 -17.37 -21.23
N VAL A 24 -15.40 -16.40 -20.34
CA VAL A 24 -14.68 -15.13 -20.63
C VAL A 24 -13.16 -15.29 -20.87
N GLY A 25 -12.67 -16.52 -20.95
CA GLY A 25 -11.27 -16.84 -21.29
C GLY A 25 -11.08 -17.65 -22.56
N SER A 26 -12.16 -18.00 -23.28
CA SER A 26 -12.08 -18.76 -24.52
C SER A 26 -11.99 -17.82 -25.73
N ASP A 27 -11.20 -18.18 -26.75
CA ASP A 27 -11.18 -17.49 -28.06
C ASP A 27 -12.56 -17.49 -28.75
N SER A 28 -13.49 -18.32 -28.27
CA SER A 28 -14.88 -18.39 -28.70
C SER A 28 -15.83 -17.38 -28.04
N PHE A 29 -15.38 -16.60 -27.03
CA PHE A 29 -16.24 -15.65 -26.34
C PHE A 29 -16.58 -14.44 -27.24
N LYS A 30 -17.80 -14.44 -27.79
CA LYS A 30 -18.30 -13.39 -28.68
C LYS A 30 -19.39 -12.58 -27.99
N LEU A 31 -19.63 -11.36 -28.52
CA LEU A 31 -20.71 -10.49 -28.07
C LEU A 31 -22.09 -11.18 -28.18
N GLY A 32 -22.27 -12.10 -29.12
CA GLY A 32 -23.49 -12.89 -29.28
C GLY A 32 -23.84 -13.69 -28.02
N ASN A 33 -22.87 -14.35 -27.40
CA ASN A 33 -23.06 -15.13 -26.16
C ASN A 33 -23.50 -14.24 -24.98
N ILE A 34 -23.09 -12.97 -24.99
CA ILE A 34 -23.53 -11.99 -23.99
C ILE A 34 -24.99 -11.57 -24.22
N MET A 35 -25.40 -11.43 -25.49
CA MET A 35 -26.78 -11.06 -25.85
C MET A 35 -27.79 -12.19 -25.63
N GLU A 36 -27.35 -13.44 -25.61
CA GLU A 36 -28.19 -14.62 -25.30
C GLU A 36 -28.57 -14.70 -23.81
N ALA A 37 -27.81 -14.04 -22.93
CA ALA A 37 -28.11 -14.01 -21.51
C ALA A 37 -29.23 -13.00 -21.19
N PRO A 38 -30.08 -13.27 -20.17
CA PRO A 38 -31.16 -12.36 -19.76
C PRO A 38 -30.64 -11.15 -18.97
N LEU A 39 -29.72 -10.37 -19.55
CA LEU A 39 -29.04 -9.24 -18.91
C LEU A 39 -30.00 -8.12 -18.48
N LEU A 40 -31.06 -7.88 -19.27
CA LEU A 40 -32.08 -6.86 -18.97
C LEU A 40 -32.86 -7.18 -17.69
N LYS A 41 -33.04 -8.47 -17.37
CA LYS A 41 -33.76 -8.91 -16.17
C LYS A 41 -32.97 -8.67 -14.90
N PHE A 42 -31.64 -8.73 -14.98
CA PHE A 42 -30.70 -8.58 -13.86
C PHE A 42 -29.85 -7.31 -14.00
N LYS A 43 -30.39 -6.29 -14.66
CA LYS A 43 -29.63 -5.06 -14.99
C LYS A 43 -29.02 -4.41 -13.75
N GLU A 44 -29.80 -4.28 -12.67
CA GLU A 44 -29.36 -3.63 -11.43
C GLU A 44 -28.19 -4.39 -10.78
N ASP A 45 -28.31 -5.72 -10.66
CA ASP A 45 -27.24 -6.57 -10.11
C ASP A 45 -25.95 -6.49 -10.95
N ILE A 46 -26.08 -6.48 -12.28
CA ILE A 46 -24.93 -6.37 -13.18
C ILE A 46 -24.28 -4.99 -13.07
N GLU A 47 -25.08 -3.93 -12.94
CA GLU A 47 -24.60 -2.57 -12.73
C GLU A 47 -23.84 -2.45 -11.41
N ASP A 48 -24.35 -3.04 -10.33
CA ASP A 48 -23.67 -3.12 -9.03
C ASP A 48 -22.34 -3.86 -9.10
N ILE A 49 -22.28 -4.99 -9.82
CA ILE A 49 -21.02 -5.72 -10.04
C ILE A 49 -20.03 -4.84 -10.83
N CYS A 50 -20.49 -4.13 -11.86
CA CYS A 50 -19.65 -3.23 -12.64
C CYS A 50 -19.12 -2.08 -11.78
N ILE A 51 -19.94 -1.50 -10.89
CA ILE A 51 -19.53 -0.46 -9.93
C ILE A 51 -18.48 -1.02 -8.96
N SER A 52 -18.72 -2.21 -8.40
CA SER A 52 -17.76 -2.90 -7.52
C SER A 52 -16.39 -3.05 -8.20
N SER A 53 -16.38 -3.49 -9.47
CA SER A 53 -15.15 -3.66 -10.23
C SER A 53 -14.34 -2.36 -10.36
N GLY A 54 -15.02 -1.23 -10.59
CA GLY A 54 -14.38 0.08 -10.68
C GLY A 54 -13.76 0.50 -9.34
N LYS A 55 -14.45 0.21 -8.23
CA LYS A 55 -13.96 0.51 -6.88
C LYS A 55 -12.78 -0.38 -6.49
N GLU A 56 -12.85 -1.68 -6.77
CA GLU A 56 -11.74 -2.63 -6.54
C GLU A 56 -10.48 -2.23 -7.30
N ARG A 57 -10.61 -1.82 -8.57
CA ARG A 57 -9.46 -1.32 -9.34
C ARG A 57 -8.84 -0.07 -8.72
N ASN A 58 -9.65 0.85 -8.19
CA ASN A 58 -9.12 2.04 -7.51
C ASN A 58 -8.32 1.66 -6.27
N ILE A 59 -8.81 0.70 -5.49
CA ILE A 59 -8.09 0.16 -4.32
C ILE A 59 -6.76 -0.46 -4.77
N GLU A 60 -6.78 -1.32 -5.79
CA GLU A 60 -5.58 -1.96 -6.32
C GLU A 60 -4.54 -0.93 -6.79
N GLN A 61 -4.99 0.10 -7.52
CA GLN A 61 -4.10 1.13 -8.03
C GLN A 61 -3.43 1.93 -6.90
N LYS A 62 -4.21 2.37 -5.91
CA LYS A 62 -3.69 3.11 -4.76
C LYS A 62 -2.74 2.26 -3.93
N LEU A 63 -3.08 0.99 -3.70
CA LEU A 63 -2.22 0.06 -2.97
C LEU A 63 -0.89 -0.15 -3.71
N LYS A 64 -0.92 -0.39 -5.03
CA LYS A 64 0.30 -0.52 -5.84
C LYS A 64 1.16 0.74 -5.83
N GLN A 65 0.54 1.92 -5.80
CA GLN A 65 1.27 3.19 -5.70
C GLN A 65 2.03 3.28 -4.38
N VAL A 66 1.39 2.96 -3.24
CA VAL A 66 2.05 2.92 -1.94
C VAL A 66 3.20 1.90 -1.94
N ILE A 67 2.97 0.69 -2.48
CA ILE A 67 4.02 -0.34 -2.58
C ILE A 67 5.23 0.18 -3.36
N ALA A 68 5.00 0.74 -4.55
CA ALA A 68 6.08 1.22 -5.41
C ALA A 68 6.86 2.38 -4.78
N GLU A 69 6.18 3.28 -4.06
CA GLU A 69 6.84 4.37 -3.33
C GLU A 69 7.84 3.82 -2.32
N TRP A 70 7.43 2.85 -1.50
CA TRP A 70 8.26 2.30 -0.43
C TRP A 70 9.30 1.29 -0.91
N ASP A 71 9.05 0.55 -1.99
CA ASP A 71 10.05 -0.33 -2.61
C ASP A 71 11.24 0.47 -3.17
N SER A 72 11.02 1.72 -3.57
CA SER A 72 12.07 2.60 -4.12
C SER A 72 12.76 3.48 -3.08
N LYS A 73 12.28 3.50 -1.82
CA LYS A 73 12.75 4.43 -0.80
C LYS A 73 14.10 4.01 -0.24
N THR A 74 15.05 4.95 -0.21
CA THR A 74 16.38 4.75 0.37
C THR A 74 16.65 5.75 1.48
N PHE A 75 17.22 5.30 2.60
CA PHE A 75 17.72 6.21 3.63
C PHE A 75 19.05 6.82 3.22
N THR A 76 19.21 8.11 3.51
CA THR A 76 20.47 8.82 3.28
C THR A 76 21.15 9.11 4.60
N PHE A 77 22.46 8.84 4.64
CA PHE A 77 23.29 9.08 5.81
C PHE A 77 24.15 10.33 5.63
N ALA A 78 24.32 11.08 6.70
CA ALA A 78 25.17 12.24 6.82
C ALA A 78 26.47 11.89 7.57
N ASN A 79 27.55 12.57 7.20
CA ASN A 79 28.84 12.38 7.84
C ASN A 79 28.84 12.88 9.29
N PHE A 80 29.41 12.08 10.19
CA PHE A 80 29.71 12.46 11.55
C PHE A 80 31.19 12.80 11.71
N LYS A 81 31.53 14.09 11.71
CA LYS A 81 32.91 14.57 11.84
C LYS A 81 33.85 13.82 10.86
N ALA A 82 34.95 13.26 11.36
CA ALA A 82 35.91 12.46 10.58
C ALA A 82 35.57 10.95 10.53
N ARG A 83 34.46 10.50 11.13
CA ARG A 83 34.11 9.07 11.24
C ARG A 83 33.30 8.53 10.06
N GLY A 84 32.90 9.39 9.11
CA GLY A 84 32.14 9.01 7.91
C GLY A 84 30.62 9.03 8.11
N PRO A 85 29.84 8.44 7.17
CA PRO A 85 28.38 8.60 7.07
C PRO A 85 27.64 7.69 8.05
N LEU A 86 27.62 8.10 9.33
CA LEU A 86 27.02 7.31 10.41
C LEU A 86 25.66 7.83 10.88
N LEU A 87 25.32 9.09 10.58
CA LEU A 87 24.09 9.68 11.07
C LEU A 87 22.99 9.60 10.03
N LEU A 88 21.79 9.29 10.44
CA LEU A 88 20.64 9.59 9.61
C LEU A 88 20.41 11.10 9.58
N ARG A 89 20.17 11.66 8.38
CA ARG A 89 19.93 13.08 8.21
C ARG A 89 18.54 13.45 8.72
N GLY A 90 18.46 14.23 9.81
CA GLY A 90 17.20 14.61 10.47
C GLY A 90 16.15 15.18 9.51
N ASP A 91 16.55 16.11 8.65
CA ASP A 91 15.64 16.77 7.70
C ASP A 91 15.01 15.78 6.70
N SER A 92 15.82 14.84 6.19
CA SER A 92 15.36 13.79 5.25
C SER A 92 14.48 12.74 5.93
N ILE A 93 14.73 12.50 7.23
CA ILE A 93 13.92 11.58 8.02
C ILE A 93 12.57 12.18 8.36
N ALA A 94 12.51 13.45 8.76
CA ALA A 94 11.24 14.11 9.07
C ALA A 94 10.29 14.07 7.85
N GLU A 95 10.81 14.34 6.66
CA GLU A 95 10.04 14.19 5.42
C GLU A 95 9.61 12.74 5.18
N THR A 96 10.49 11.78 5.44
CA THR A 96 10.18 10.35 5.28
C THR A 96 9.09 9.90 6.24
N ILE A 97 9.11 10.35 7.51
CA ILE A 97 8.06 10.08 8.50
C ILE A 97 6.74 10.69 8.05
N ALA A 98 6.72 11.95 7.61
CA ALA A 98 5.50 12.59 7.09
C ALA A 98 4.91 11.81 5.90
N ARG A 99 5.76 11.28 5.00
CA ARG A 99 5.31 10.41 3.90
C ARG A 99 4.76 9.07 4.39
N MET A 100 5.33 8.49 5.46
CA MET A 100 4.78 7.29 6.10
C MET A 100 3.38 7.57 6.67
N GLU A 101 3.17 8.72 7.31
CA GLU A 101 1.86 9.13 7.83
C GLU A 101 0.82 9.30 6.72
N ASP A 102 1.16 9.99 5.63
CA ASP A 102 0.29 10.13 4.44
C ASP A 102 -0.08 8.77 3.83
N SER A 103 0.90 7.87 3.73
CA SER A 103 0.70 6.50 3.24
C SER A 103 -0.20 5.70 4.18
N LEU A 104 -0.02 5.82 5.49
CA LEU A 104 -0.85 5.16 6.50
C LEU A 104 -2.28 5.69 6.48
N MET A 105 -2.49 7.00 6.29
CA MET A 105 -3.82 7.59 6.11
C MET A 105 -4.50 7.03 4.84
N THR A 106 -3.75 6.92 3.74
CA THR A 106 -4.23 6.32 2.51
C THR A 106 -4.63 4.86 2.72
N LEU A 107 -3.77 4.04 3.32
CA LEU A 107 -4.05 2.63 3.62
C LEU A 107 -5.24 2.47 4.57
N GLY A 108 -5.37 3.35 5.57
CA GLY A 108 -6.53 3.40 6.47
C GLY A 108 -7.83 3.66 5.72
N SER A 109 -7.83 4.59 4.75
CA SER A 109 -8.99 4.85 3.89
C SER A 109 -9.36 3.64 3.02
N LEU A 110 -8.36 2.88 2.55
CA LEU A 110 -8.58 1.65 1.79
C LEU A 110 -9.13 0.54 2.69
N MET A 111 -8.68 0.46 3.95
CA MET A 111 -9.14 -0.52 4.94
C MET A 111 -10.60 -0.29 5.36
N SER A 112 -11.06 0.97 5.38
CA SER A 112 -12.46 1.31 5.66
C SER A 112 -13.38 1.14 4.43
N ASN A 113 -12.82 0.89 3.25
CA ASN A 113 -13.59 0.71 2.03
C ASN A 113 -14.20 -0.71 1.96
N ARG A 114 -15.53 -0.81 1.89
CA ARG A 114 -16.27 -2.08 1.82
C ARG A 114 -15.88 -3.01 0.65
N TYR A 115 -15.23 -2.49 -0.39
CA TYR A 115 -14.80 -3.25 -1.57
C TYR A 115 -13.39 -3.83 -1.42
N ASN A 116 -12.76 -3.75 -0.24
CA ASN A 116 -11.37 -4.16 -0.05
C ASN A 116 -11.16 -5.65 0.21
N THR A 117 -12.21 -6.48 0.20
CA THR A 117 -12.16 -7.88 0.68
C THR A 117 -10.98 -8.66 0.10
N LEU A 118 -10.68 -8.51 -1.19
CA LEU A 118 -9.58 -9.20 -1.87
C LEU A 118 -8.18 -8.65 -1.56
N PHE A 119 -8.11 -7.43 -1.03
CA PHE A 119 -6.86 -6.69 -0.75
C PHE A 119 -6.59 -6.52 0.74
N LYS A 120 -7.52 -6.93 1.61
CA LYS A 120 -7.50 -6.68 3.05
C LYS A 120 -6.19 -7.12 3.70
N ASP A 121 -5.76 -8.35 3.43
CA ASP A 121 -4.52 -8.90 4.03
C ASP A 121 -3.28 -8.12 3.58
N GLN A 122 -3.24 -7.72 2.30
CA GLN A 122 -2.14 -6.95 1.76
C GLN A 122 -2.11 -5.53 2.34
N ILE A 123 -3.26 -4.86 2.43
CA ILE A 123 -3.38 -3.53 3.06
C ILE A 123 -2.92 -3.61 4.52
N GLN A 124 -3.41 -4.61 5.27
CA GLN A 124 -3.06 -4.79 6.68
C GLN A 124 -1.56 -5.04 6.88
N LYS A 125 -0.94 -5.86 6.02
CA LYS A 125 0.51 -6.08 6.03
C LYS A 125 1.28 -4.77 5.85
N TRP A 126 0.88 -3.93 4.90
CA TRP A 126 1.54 -2.65 4.65
C TRP A 126 1.32 -1.63 5.78
N VAL A 127 0.13 -1.61 6.39
CA VAL A 127 -0.11 -0.81 7.60
C VAL A 127 0.84 -1.21 8.72
N GLN A 128 0.98 -2.51 8.98
CA GLN A 128 1.87 -3.01 10.02
C GLN A 128 3.34 -2.69 9.72
N ASN A 129 3.78 -2.92 8.47
CA ASN A 129 5.16 -2.64 8.05
C ASN A 129 5.50 -1.15 8.23
N LEU A 130 4.65 -0.25 7.74
CA LEU A 130 4.92 1.19 7.82
C LEU A 130 4.86 1.68 9.27
N SER A 131 3.82 1.31 10.04
CA SER A 131 3.70 1.71 11.44
C SER A 131 4.89 1.24 12.30
N ASN A 132 5.31 -0.02 12.14
CA ASN A 132 6.47 -0.55 12.85
C ASN A 132 7.75 0.19 12.44
N THR A 133 7.92 0.45 11.14
CA THR A 133 9.10 1.14 10.63
C THR A 133 9.17 2.57 11.15
N THR A 134 8.06 3.30 11.19
CA THR A 134 7.98 4.63 11.81
C THR A 134 8.48 4.60 13.25
N GLY A 135 7.96 3.68 14.07
CA GLY A 135 8.39 3.56 15.48
C GLY A 135 9.87 3.21 15.63
N ILE A 136 10.40 2.35 14.77
CA ILE A 136 11.84 2.02 14.76
C ILE A 136 12.69 3.24 14.41
N ILE A 137 12.27 4.04 13.42
CA ILE A 137 13.00 5.25 13.01
C ILE A 137 13.01 6.28 14.15
N GLU A 138 11.88 6.50 14.81
CA GLU A 138 11.79 7.43 15.94
C GLU A 138 12.70 7.02 17.11
N GLN A 139 12.74 5.73 17.43
CA GLN A 139 13.65 5.19 18.44
C GLN A 139 15.10 5.36 18.03
N LEU A 140 15.43 5.05 16.76
CA LEU A 140 16.78 5.19 16.23
C LEU A 140 17.25 6.65 16.27
N MET A 141 16.38 7.61 15.94
CA MET A 141 16.67 9.04 16.05
C MET A 141 16.91 9.47 17.50
N THR A 142 16.11 8.95 18.43
CA THR A 142 16.28 9.21 19.87
C THR A 142 17.64 8.71 20.36
N VAL A 143 17.99 7.46 20.06
CA VAL A 143 19.28 6.85 20.41
C VAL A 143 20.44 7.61 19.74
N GLN A 144 20.30 7.99 18.47
CA GLN A 144 21.30 8.76 17.75
C GLN A 144 21.56 10.11 18.43
N ASN A 145 20.51 10.85 18.81
CA ASN A 145 20.65 12.14 19.49
C ASN A 145 21.33 12.03 20.86
N ILE A 146 20.99 10.99 21.64
CA ILE A 146 21.66 10.70 22.91
C ILE A 146 23.12 10.33 22.68
N TRP A 147 23.41 9.49 21.69
CA TRP A 147 24.78 9.09 21.38
C TRP A 147 25.65 10.29 20.94
N ILE A 148 25.12 11.19 20.11
CA ILE A 148 25.80 12.42 19.71
C ILE A 148 26.11 13.31 20.91
N SER A 149 25.17 13.46 21.86
CA SER A 149 25.37 14.31 23.04
C SER A 149 26.38 13.72 24.03
N LEU A 150 26.49 12.40 24.10
CA LEU A 150 27.45 11.68 24.95
C LEU A 150 28.86 11.60 24.35
N GLU A 151 29.02 11.69 23.03
CA GLU A 151 30.33 11.54 22.37
C GLU A 151 31.42 12.48 22.92
N PRO A 152 31.17 13.78 23.17
CA PRO A 152 32.18 14.67 23.73
C PRO A 152 32.61 14.26 25.15
N VAL A 153 31.68 13.72 25.94
CA VAL A 153 31.93 13.30 27.34
C VAL A 153 32.89 12.11 27.37
N PHE A 154 32.67 11.12 26.51
CA PHE A 154 33.52 9.93 26.44
C PHE A 154 34.83 10.15 25.67
N VAL A 155 34.86 11.07 24.71
CA VAL A 155 36.05 11.36 23.89
C VAL A 155 37.01 12.33 24.59
N ARG A 156 36.53 13.26 25.43
CA ARG A 156 37.39 14.22 26.15
C ARG A 156 38.07 13.64 27.41
N GLY A 157 37.72 12.42 27.82
CA GLY A 157 38.50 11.66 28.79
C GLY A 157 38.39 12.07 30.26
N ASP A 158 37.47 12.97 30.63
CA ASP A 158 37.26 13.37 32.04
C ASP A 158 36.48 12.32 32.85
N ILE A 159 35.73 11.41 32.21
CA ILE A 159 34.95 10.36 32.91
C ILE A 159 35.55 8.95 32.73
N SER A 160 36.31 8.67 31.66
CA SER A 160 36.86 7.33 31.40
C SER A 160 38.08 6.96 32.29
N LYS A 161 38.37 7.76 33.32
CA LYS A 161 39.51 7.59 34.23
C LYS A 161 39.14 7.35 35.70
N GLU A 162 37.84 7.38 36.04
CA GLU A 162 37.32 6.88 37.33
C GLU A 162 36.76 5.46 37.14
#